data_AF-A0A2E3MTT3-F1
#
_entry.id   AF-A0A2E3MTT3-F1
#
_cell.length_a   1.000
_cell.length_b   1.000
_cell.length_c   1.000
_cell.angle_alpha   90.00
_cell.angle_beta   90.00
_cell.angle_gamma   90.00
#
_symmetry.space_group_name_H-M   'P 1'
#
loop_
_entity.id
_entity.type
_entity.pdbx_description
1 polymer ?
#
loop_
_entity_poly.entity_id
_entity_poly.type
_entity_poly.pdbx_seq_one_letter_code
_entity_poly.pdbx_strand_id
1 'polypeptide(L)'
;MGEGLMDIKDKLAAWGAWSRSDSNGLGYISPCLLMMRGNVAETRRAPRAHYISDDEAMLIDAAIKMLRQDYAVLAEIVRRKYYRCWTAKEIAQYYLTDVEYPRLAHLDWEHKDKKRSDHRHVGLMLKQAERMIEQYLA
;
A
#
# COMPACT_ATOMS: atom_id res chain seq x y z
N MET A 1 -7.63 -3.95 -29.60
CA MET A 1 -8.85 -4.06 -28.75
C MET A 1 -8.57 -3.26 -27.50
N GLY A 2 -9.48 -2.35 -27.14
CA GLY A 2 -9.22 -1.10 -26.41
C GLY A 2 -8.23 -1.17 -25.25
N GLU A 3 -7.24 -0.26 -25.29
CA GLU A 3 -6.51 0.22 -24.11
C GLU A 3 -7.53 0.88 -23.17
N GLY A 4 -8.26 0.06 -22.41
CA GLY A 4 -9.05 0.55 -21.29
C GLY A 4 -8.06 1.09 -20.27
N LEU A 5 -7.98 2.42 -20.15
CA LEU A 5 -7.23 3.12 -19.11
C LEU A 5 -7.49 2.43 -17.77
N MET A 6 -6.50 1.68 -17.31
CA MET A 6 -6.54 1.00 -16.02
C MET A 6 -6.75 2.05 -14.93
N ASP A 7 -7.77 1.86 -14.09
CA ASP A 7 -8.07 2.77 -12.97
C ASP A 7 -6.81 2.92 -12.09
N ILE A 8 -6.58 4.10 -11.54
CA ILE A 8 -5.41 4.36 -10.69
C ILE A 8 -5.33 3.38 -9.52
N LYS A 9 -6.48 2.92 -9.00
CA LYS A 9 -6.53 1.90 -7.95
C LYS A 9 -5.99 0.55 -8.42
N ASP A 10 -6.31 0.16 -9.64
CA ASP A 10 -5.84 -1.10 -10.22
C ASP A 10 -4.33 -0.99 -10.49
N LYS A 11 -3.86 0.15 -11.01
CA LYS A 11 -2.42 0.44 -11.17
C LYS A 11 -1.66 0.38 -9.84
N LEU A 12 -2.19 1.00 -8.80
CA LEU A 12 -1.60 0.98 -7.45
C LEU A 12 -1.65 -0.42 -6.83
N ALA A 13 -2.71 -1.19 -7.08
CA ALA A 13 -2.79 -2.59 -6.63
C ALA A 13 -1.77 -3.48 -7.35
N ALA A 14 -1.59 -3.29 -8.65
CA ALA A 14 -0.59 -3.96 -9.46
C ALA A 14 0.83 -3.59 -9.00
N TRP A 15 1.11 -2.30 -8.83
CA TRP A 15 2.37 -1.80 -8.27
C TRP A 15 2.66 -2.41 -6.90
N GLY A 16 1.68 -2.42 -6.00
CA GLY A 16 1.85 -3.01 -4.67
C GLY A 16 2.19 -4.50 -4.73
N ALA A 17 1.58 -5.25 -5.67
CA ALA A 17 1.90 -6.65 -5.91
C ALA A 17 3.31 -6.81 -6.51
N TRP A 18 3.66 -6.00 -7.50
CA TRP A 18 4.99 -5.95 -8.11
C TRP A 18 6.08 -5.64 -7.07
N SER A 19 5.89 -4.63 -6.21
CA SER A 19 6.84 -4.27 -5.16
C SER A 19 7.01 -5.33 -4.08
N ARG A 20 6.02 -6.21 -3.87
CA ARG A 20 6.12 -7.38 -2.99
C ARG A 20 6.65 -8.61 -3.71
N SER A 21 6.59 -8.63 -5.04
CA SER A 21 7.04 -9.76 -5.81
C SER A 21 8.55 -9.86 -5.65
N ASP A 22 8.99 -11.01 -5.13
CA ASP A 22 10.38 -11.30 -4.77
C ASP A 22 11.23 -11.57 -6.02
N SER A 23 10.84 -11.04 -7.19
CA SER A 23 11.69 -11.05 -8.36
C SER A 23 12.73 -9.95 -8.16
N ASN A 24 13.77 -10.29 -7.41
CA ASN A 24 15.11 -9.94 -7.88
C ASN A 24 15.10 -10.21 -9.41
N GLY A 25 15.51 -9.23 -10.23
CA GLY A 25 15.36 -9.24 -11.71
C GLY A 25 16.01 -10.42 -12.47
N LEU A 26 16.34 -11.50 -11.77
CA LEU A 26 16.82 -12.80 -12.21
C LEU A 26 15.77 -13.92 -12.03
N GLY A 27 14.60 -13.65 -11.45
CA GLY A 27 13.53 -14.64 -11.28
C GLY A 27 13.87 -15.80 -10.33
N TYR A 28 14.85 -15.64 -9.44
CA TYR A 28 15.32 -16.71 -8.57
C TYR A 28 14.62 -16.68 -7.20
N ILE A 29 13.69 -17.61 -7.01
CA ILE A 29 13.10 -17.91 -5.71
C ILE A 29 13.90 -19.06 -5.08
N SER A 30 14.54 -18.82 -3.94
CA SER A 30 15.27 -19.87 -3.23
C SER A 30 14.34 -21.04 -2.87
N PRO A 31 14.74 -22.31 -3.06
CA PRO A 31 13.94 -23.47 -2.64
C PRO A 31 13.56 -23.43 -1.16
N CYS A 32 14.43 -22.89 -0.30
CA CYS A 32 14.15 -22.69 1.12
C CYS A 32 13.03 -21.66 1.34
N LEU A 33 13.03 -20.56 0.56
CA LEU A 33 11.96 -19.55 0.60
C LEU A 33 10.63 -20.13 0.10
N LEU A 34 10.66 -21.00 -0.92
CA LEU A 34 9.47 -21.68 -1.44
C LEU A 34 8.87 -22.64 -0.40
N MET A 35 9.72 -23.40 0.30
CA MET A 35 9.30 -24.28 1.42
C MET A 35 8.77 -23.48 2.62
N MET A 36 9.40 -22.36 2.96
CA MET A 36 8.91 -21.48 4.02
C MET A 36 7.54 -20.88 3.67
N ARG A 37 7.31 -20.47 2.41
CA ARG A 37 6.00 -19.97 1.95
C ARG A 37 4.92 -21.06 1.93
N GLY A 38 5.26 -22.33 1.71
CA GLY A 38 4.30 -23.44 1.82
C GLY A 38 3.76 -23.66 3.23
N ASN A 39 4.52 -23.25 4.27
CA ASN A 39 4.15 -23.38 5.67
C ASN A 39 3.66 -22.06 6.31
N VAL A 40 3.95 -20.92 5.69
CA VAL A 40 3.39 -19.62 6.10
C VAL A 40 2.01 -19.52 5.46
N ALA A 41 0.96 -19.61 6.27
CA ALA A 41 -0.40 -19.30 5.85
C ALA A 41 -0.36 -18.01 5.03
N GLU A 42 -0.67 -18.09 3.73
CA GLU A 42 -0.67 -16.95 2.81
C GLU A 42 -1.36 -15.80 3.51
N THR A 43 -0.58 -14.77 3.85
CA THR A 43 -1.07 -13.64 4.61
C THR A 43 -2.00 -12.84 3.71
N ARG A 44 -3.29 -13.20 3.77
CA ARG A 44 -4.46 -12.56 3.15
C ARG A 44 -4.35 -12.37 1.63
N ARG A 45 -5.10 -13.19 0.88
CA ARG A 45 -5.48 -13.04 -0.55
C ARG A 45 -4.71 -11.92 -1.26
N ALA A 46 -3.61 -12.28 -1.93
CA ALA A 46 -3.02 -11.38 -2.91
C ALA A 46 -4.15 -10.99 -3.91
N PRO A 47 -4.43 -9.69 -4.12
CA PRO A 47 -5.37 -9.27 -5.16
C PRO A 47 -4.96 -9.90 -6.49
N ARG A 48 -5.92 -10.17 -7.40
CA ARG A 48 -5.61 -10.63 -8.76
C ARG A 48 -4.54 -9.69 -9.32
N ALA A 49 -3.33 -10.20 -9.52
CA ALA A 49 -2.22 -9.39 -10.00
C ALA A 49 -2.58 -8.97 -11.42
N HIS A 50 -2.97 -7.72 -11.58
CA HIS A 50 -2.99 -7.12 -12.90
C HIS A 50 -1.53 -6.94 -13.32
N TYR A 51 -1.22 -7.30 -14.56
CA TYR A 51 0.12 -7.16 -15.11
C TYR A 51 0.47 -5.67 -15.20
N ILE A 52 1.58 -5.28 -14.58
CA ILE A 52 2.20 -3.97 -14.71
C ILE A 52 3.65 -4.20 -15.15
N SER A 53 4.14 -3.38 -16.08
CA SER A 53 5.55 -3.41 -16.48
C SER A 53 6.46 -2.78 -15.42
N ASP A 54 7.75 -3.13 -15.42
CA ASP A 54 8.73 -2.53 -14.51
C ASP A 54 8.79 -1.00 -14.68
N ASP A 55 8.74 -0.50 -15.92
CA ASP A 55 8.75 0.94 -16.20
C ASP A 55 7.52 1.66 -15.60
N GLU A 56 6.32 1.09 -15.78
CA GLU A 56 5.09 1.63 -15.17
C GLU A 56 5.15 1.58 -13.64
N ALA A 57 5.67 0.49 -13.07
CA ALA A 57 5.83 0.36 -11.64
C ALA A 57 6.83 1.39 -11.07
N MET A 58 7.91 1.67 -11.80
CA MET A 58 8.90 2.69 -11.46
C MET A 58 8.33 4.10 -11.56
N LEU A 59 7.48 4.40 -12.56
CA LEU A 59 6.75 5.67 -12.66
C LEU A 59 5.82 5.88 -11.47
N ILE A 60 5.09 4.84 -11.05
CA ILE A 60 4.23 4.90 -9.87
C ILE A 60 5.07 5.13 -8.59
N ASP A 61 6.21 4.46 -8.44
CA ASP A 61 7.09 4.69 -7.28
C ASP A 61 7.64 6.12 -7.26
N ALA A 62 7.97 6.69 -8.43
CA ALA A 62 8.37 8.09 -8.56
C ALA A 62 7.24 9.05 -8.17
N ALA A 63 6.01 8.81 -8.64
CA ALA A 63 4.84 9.62 -8.26
C ALA A 63 4.54 9.54 -6.74
N ILE A 64 4.67 8.36 -6.12
CA ILE A 64 4.54 8.20 -4.67
C ILE A 64 5.67 8.93 -3.92
N LYS A 65 6.89 8.94 -4.46
CA LYS A 65 8.02 9.71 -3.90
C LYS A 65 7.76 11.21 -3.97
N MET A 66 7.23 11.73 -5.08
CA MET A 66 6.81 13.13 -5.20
C MET A 66 5.70 13.45 -4.19
N LEU A 67 4.65 12.63 -4.12
CA LEU A 67 3.59 12.80 -3.13
C LEU A 67 4.14 12.84 -1.69
N ARG A 68 5.18 12.04 -1.39
CA ARG A 68 5.78 12.01 -0.06
C ARG A 68 6.51 13.30 0.32
N GLN A 69 7.08 14.02 -0.65
CA GLN A 69 7.78 15.28 -0.40
C GLN A 69 6.83 16.34 0.14
N ASP A 70 5.64 16.43 -0.45
CA ASP A 70 4.63 17.43 -0.07
C ASP A 70 3.66 16.91 1.01
N TYR A 71 3.29 15.64 0.95
CA TYR A 71 2.22 15.02 1.76
C TYR A 71 2.62 13.64 2.31
N ALA A 72 3.56 13.63 3.26
CA ALA A 72 4.11 12.41 3.84
C ALA A 72 3.06 11.42 4.38
N VAL A 73 1.99 11.92 5.02
CA VAL A 73 0.91 11.07 5.57
C VAL A 73 0.12 10.38 4.45
N LEU A 74 -0.21 11.09 3.38
CA LEU A 74 -0.95 10.53 2.24
C LEU A 74 -0.13 9.44 1.55
N ALA A 75 1.16 9.67 1.33
CA ALA A 75 2.05 8.68 0.74
C ALA A 75 2.18 7.41 1.60
N GLU A 76 2.26 7.54 2.93
CA GLU A 76 2.31 6.38 3.83
C GLU A 76 0.99 5.59 3.87
N ILE A 77 -0.15 6.27 3.75
CA ILE A 77 -1.45 5.62 3.66
C ILE A 77 -1.54 4.78 2.39
N VAL A 78 -1.11 5.32 1.24
CA VAL A 78 -1.05 4.58 -0.05
C VAL A 78 -0.16 3.34 0.09
N ARG A 79 1.05 3.50 0.65
CA ARG A 79 1.97 2.35 0.86
C ARG A 79 1.36 1.30 1.77
N ARG A 80 0.76 1.68 2.90
CA ARG A 80 0.11 0.70 3.79
C ARG A 80 -1.06 0.00 3.09
N LYS A 81 -1.85 0.74 2.32
CA LYS A 81 -3.01 0.20 1.61
C LYS A 81 -2.61 -0.78 0.51
N TYR A 82 -1.71 -0.38 -0.38
CA TYR A 82 -1.42 -1.10 -1.61
C TYR A 82 -0.21 -2.01 -1.52
N TYR A 83 0.85 -1.59 -0.82
CA TYR A 83 2.06 -2.41 -0.61
C TYR A 83 1.93 -3.36 0.60
N ARG A 84 1.34 -2.93 1.72
CA ARG A 84 1.12 -3.82 2.88
C ARG A 84 -0.25 -4.50 2.93
N CYS A 85 -1.14 -4.19 1.99
CA CYS A 85 -2.51 -4.73 1.94
C CYS A 85 -3.34 -4.46 3.21
N TRP A 86 -3.06 -3.37 3.94
CA TRP A 86 -3.83 -3.03 5.13
C TRP A 86 -5.25 -2.58 4.78
N THR A 87 -6.20 -2.96 5.63
CA THR A 87 -7.56 -2.42 5.56
C THR A 87 -7.60 -0.97 6.04
N ALA A 88 -8.62 -0.20 5.65
CA ALA A 88 -8.79 1.17 6.14
C ALA A 88 -8.87 1.22 7.67
N LYS A 89 -9.45 0.20 8.31
CA LYS A 89 -9.50 0.07 9.76
C LYS A 89 -8.12 -0.12 10.38
N GLU A 90 -7.28 -0.97 9.80
CA GLU A 90 -5.91 -1.19 10.28
C GLU A 90 -5.03 0.06 10.09
N ILE A 91 -5.19 0.78 8.98
CA ILE A 91 -4.52 2.07 8.77
C ILE A 91 -4.96 3.09 9.82
N ALA A 92 -6.26 3.18 10.11
CA ALA A 92 -6.76 4.10 11.14
C ALA A 92 -6.19 3.76 12.52
N GLN A 93 -6.24 2.49 12.91
CA GLN A 93 -5.85 2.03 14.24
C GLN A 93 -4.32 2.05 14.46
N TYR A 94 -3.54 1.54 13.50
CA TYR A 94 -2.11 1.29 13.69
C TYR A 94 -1.21 2.37 13.11
N TYR A 95 -1.76 3.32 12.35
CA TYR A 95 -0.99 4.43 11.80
C TYR A 95 -1.59 5.77 12.17
N LEU A 96 -2.84 6.04 11.77
CA LEU A 96 -3.41 7.37 12.01
C LEU A 96 -3.61 7.68 13.49
N THR A 97 -3.94 6.69 14.32
CA THR A 97 -4.13 6.94 15.76
C THR A 97 -2.85 7.46 16.41
N ASP A 98 -1.68 6.94 16.02
CA ASP A 98 -0.40 7.41 16.54
C ASP A 98 -0.02 8.79 15.98
N VAL A 99 -0.44 9.10 14.74
CA VAL A 99 -0.21 10.41 14.09
C VAL A 99 -1.12 11.50 14.68
N GLU A 100 -2.42 11.22 14.82
CA GLU A 100 -3.42 12.16 15.35
C GLU A 100 -3.32 12.32 16.87
N TYR A 101 -2.92 11.26 17.57
CA TYR A 101 -2.79 11.24 19.02
C TYR A 101 -1.39 10.77 19.45
N PRO A 102 -0.34 11.60 19.29
CA PRO A 102 1.04 11.22 19.61
C PRO A 102 1.23 10.72 21.05
N ARG A 103 0.42 11.22 21.99
CA ARG A 103 0.42 10.78 23.39
C ARG A 103 0.07 9.29 23.56
N LEU A 104 -0.59 8.67 22.59
CA LEU A 104 -1.00 7.26 22.60
C LEU A 104 0.01 6.35 21.87
N ALA A 105 1.01 6.93 21.19
CA ALA A 105 1.95 6.17 20.35
C ALA A 105 2.74 5.10 21.13
N HIS A 106 3.07 5.39 22.39
CA HIS A 106 3.80 4.48 23.28
C HIS A 106 2.95 3.32 23.82
N LEU A 107 1.62 3.39 23.68
CA LEU A 107 0.72 2.36 24.18
C LEU A 107 0.72 1.16 23.24
N ASP A 108 0.49 -0.02 23.81
CA ASP A 108 0.32 -1.23 23.04
C ASP A 108 -0.93 -1.17 22.15
N TRP A 109 -0.90 -1.82 20.99
CA TRP A 109 -1.94 -1.75 19.97
C TRP A 109 -3.27 -2.39 20.40
N GLU A 110 -3.24 -3.24 21.43
CA GLU A 110 -4.41 -3.80 22.09
C GLU A 110 -5.04 -2.85 23.12
N HIS A 111 -4.36 -1.78 23.51
CA HIS A 111 -4.84 -0.84 24.51
C HIS A 111 -6.19 -0.24 24.07
N LYS A 112 -7.16 -0.19 24.97
CA LYS A 112 -8.55 0.28 24.71
C LYS A 112 -8.61 1.65 24.05
N ASP A 113 -7.63 2.50 24.35
CA ASP A 113 -7.54 3.85 23.84
C ASP A 113 -6.84 3.97 22.48
N LYS A 114 -6.23 2.90 21.93
CA LYS A 114 -5.50 2.90 20.65
C LYS A 114 -6.40 2.74 19.41
N LYS A 115 -7.72 2.86 19.58
CA LYS A 115 -8.74 2.72 18.51
C LYS A 115 -9.57 4.00 18.36
N ARG A 116 -8.91 5.13 18.13
CA ARG A 116 -9.55 6.46 18.15
C ARG A 116 -9.82 7.05 16.77
N SER A 117 -8.92 6.84 15.81
CA SER A 117 -9.10 7.41 14.46
C SER A 117 -10.22 6.72 13.68
N ASP A 118 -10.99 7.51 12.94
CA ASP A 118 -12.07 7.01 12.11
C ASP A 118 -11.55 6.44 10.79
N HIS A 119 -11.88 5.17 10.52
CA HIS A 119 -11.53 4.51 9.26
C HIS A 119 -12.22 5.11 8.03
N ARG A 120 -13.31 5.87 8.20
CA ARG A 120 -13.94 6.62 7.11
C ARG A 120 -13.03 7.74 6.60
N HIS A 121 -12.28 8.37 7.48
CA HIS A 121 -11.33 9.42 7.12
C HIS A 121 -10.20 8.87 6.24
N VAL A 122 -9.71 7.66 6.54
CA VAL A 122 -8.74 6.95 5.69
C VAL A 122 -9.24 6.79 4.25
N GLY A 123 -10.52 6.49 4.06
CA GLY A 123 -11.12 6.35 2.74
C GLY A 123 -11.11 7.66 1.93
N LEU A 124 -11.28 8.81 2.60
CA LEU A 124 -11.19 10.12 1.97
C LEU A 124 -9.75 10.48 1.62
N MET A 125 -8.82 10.23 2.55
CA MET A 125 -7.39 10.44 2.34
C MET A 125 -6.84 9.58 1.20
N LEU A 126 -7.27 8.32 1.10
CA LEU A 126 -6.91 7.43 -0.01
C LEU A 126 -7.40 7.99 -1.35
N LYS A 127 -8.67 8.40 -1.45
CA LYS A 127 -9.21 9.00 -2.68
C LYS A 127 -8.46 10.26 -3.09
N GLN A 128 -8.08 11.09 -2.11
CA GLN A 128 -7.29 12.29 -2.37
C GLN A 128 -5.90 11.91 -2.88
N ALA A 129 -5.20 10.98 -2.21
CA ALA A 129 -3.89 10.51 -2.61
C ALA A 129 -3.90 9.87 -4.01
N GLU A 130 -4.88 9.01 -4.30
CA GLU A 130 -5.10 8.39 -5.61
C GLU A 130 -5.22 9.44 -6.72
N ARG A 131 -6.05 10.48 -6.50
CA ARG A 131 -6.21 11.59 -7.46
C ARG A 131 -4.91 12.37 -7.68
N MET A 132 -4.14 12.61 -6.63
CA MET A 132 -2.88 13.35 -6.75
C MET A 132 -1.82 12.53 -7.49
N ILE A 133 -1.75 11.22 -7.23
CA ILE A 133 -0.86 10.33 -7.96
C ILE A 133 -1.24 10.27 -9.44
N GLU A 134 -2.54 10.19 -9.74
CA GLU A 134 -3.03 10.24 -11.11
C GLU A 134 -2.59 11.53 -11.84
N GLN A 135 -2.62 12.67 -11.15
CA GLN A 135 -2.13 13.95 -11.70
C GLN A 135 -0.61 13.96 -11.94
N TYR A 136 0.19 13.29 -11.09
CA TYR A 136 1.64 13.20 -11.30
C TYR A 136 2.04 12.24 -12.44
N LEU A 137 1.12 11.35 -12.85
CA LEU A 137 1.33 10.40 -13.93
C LEU A 137 0.80 10.88 -15.30
N ALA A 138 0.08 12.01 -15.32
CA ALA A 138 -0.45 12.65 -16.52
C ALA A 138 0.58 13.59 -17.16
#